data_AF-A0A535XJH9-F1
#
_entry.id   AF-A0A535XJH9-F1
#
_cell.length_a   1.000
_cell.length_b   1.000
_cell.length_c   1.000
_cell.angle_alpha   90.00
_cell.angle_beta   90.00
_cell.angle_gamma   90.00
#
_symmetry.space_group_name_H-M   'P 1'
#
loop_
_entity.id
_entity.type
_entity.pdbx_description
1 polymer ?
#
loop_
_entity_poly.entity_id
_entity_poly.type
_entity_poly.pdbx_seq_one_letter_code
_entity_poly.pdbx_strand_id
1 'polypeptide(L)'
;SDGLPISVLEAMACGAPVISTDLPGPREALGPHAESLVVPVGDPAALRDAIDRLLGLATSERRALAEALRQRAVEEFDFRTWMERMEGLYFAVRAAA
;
A
#
# COMPACT_ATOMS: atom_id res chain seq x y z
N SER A 1 2.49 -16.08 -0.67
CA SER A 1 3.56 -15.29 -1.29
C SER A 1 3.71 -14.07 -0.43
N ASP A 2 4.74 -13.99 0.41
CA ASP A 2 4.97 -12.92 1.38
C ASP A 2 6.06 -11.97 0.87
N GLY A 3 5.75 -11.28 -0.22
CA GLY A 3 6.51 -10.12 -0.68
C GLY A 3 5.63 -8.88 -0.63
N LEU A 4 6.24 -7.71 -0.79
CA LEU A 4 5.51 -6.46 -0.95
C LEU A 4 4.74 -6.48 -2.29
N PRO A 5 3.40 -6.33 -2.28
CA PRO A 5 2.59 -6.45 -3.49
C PRO A 5 2.71 -5.21 -4.38
N ILE A 6 3.47 -5.32 -5.48
CA ILE A 6 3.66 -4.22 -6.44
C ILE A 6 2.32 -3.69 -6.99
N SER A 7 1.36 -4.57 -7.31
CA SER A 7 0.05 -4.14 -7.82
C SER A 7 -0.76 -3.30 -6.81
N VAL A 8 -0.60 -3.54 -5.51
CA VAL A 8 -1.21 -2.71 -4.47
C VAL A 8 -0.52 -1.35 -4.42
N LEU A 9 0.81 -1.32 -4.47
CA LEU A 9 1.57 -0.07 -4.49
C LEU A 9 1.25 0.80 -5.71
N GLU A 10 1.12 0.18 -6.89
CA GLU A 10 0.71 0.85 -8.13
C GLU A 10 -0.70 1.45 -8.00
N ALA A 11 -1.67 0.67 -7.49
CA ALA A 11 -3.03 1.16 -7.26
C ALA A 11 -3.05 2.34 -6.27
N MET A 12 -2.30 2.24 -5.17
CA MET A 12 -2.14 3.34 -4.22
C MET A 12 -1.54 4.58 -4.91
N ALA A 13 -0.44 4.44 -5.64
CA ALA A 13 0.23 5.54 -6.36
C ALA A 13 -0.68 6.20 -7.42
N CYS A 14 -1.58 5.43 -8.05
CA CYS A 14 -2.60 5.96 -8.95
C CYS A 14 -3.74 6.70 -8.24
N GLY A 15 -3.76 6.75 -6.90
CA GLY A 15 -4.86 7.34 -6.13
C GLY A 15 -6.13 6.50 -6.23
N ALA A 16 -6.00 5.17 -6.28
CA ALA A 16 -7.13 4.26 -6.20
C ALA A 16 -7.31 3.75 -4.77
N PRO A 17 -8.55 3.68 -4.25
CA PRO A 17 -8.82 2.89 -3.06
C PRO A 17 -8.48 1.42 -3.29
N VAL A 18 -7.95 0.75 -2.28
CA VAL A 18 -7.52 -0.66 -2.36
C VAL A 18 -8.24 -1.49 -1.31
N ILE A 19 -8.70 -2.68 -1.70
CA ILE A 19 -9.05 -3.77 -0.79
C ILE A 19 -8.12 -4.93 -1.12
N SER A 20 -7.50 -5.54 -0.12
CA SER A 20 -6.60 -6.68 -0.32
C SER A 20 -6.85 -7.78 0.71
N THR A 21 -6.16 -8.91 0.56
CA THR A 21 -6.23 -9.98 1.55
C THR A 21 -5.31 -9.70 2.75
N ASP A 22 -5.70 -10.22 3.91
CA ASP A 22 -4.99 -10.11 5.16
C ASP A 22 -3.73 -10.98 5.14
N LEU A 23 -2.67 -10.42 4.57
CA LEU A 23 -1.35 -10.99 4.48
C LEU A 23 -0.30 -9.94 4.92
N PRO A 24 0.87 -10.35 5.42
CA PRO A 24 1.95 -9.45 5.82
C PRO A 24 2.27 -8.33 4.83
N GLY A 25 2.47 -8.65 3.54
CA GLY A 25 2.82 -7.67 2.50
C GLY A 25 1.75 -6.58 2.30
N PRO A 26 0.48 -6.91 2.02
CA PRO A 26 -0.60 -5.94 1.98
C PRO A 26 -0.74 -5.11 3.26
N ARG A 27 -0.59 -5.70 4.45
CA ARG A 27 -0.61 -4.95 5.72
C ARG A 27 0.52 -3.92 5.79
N GLU A 28 1.72 -4.29 5.39
CA GLU A 28 2.88 -3.39 5.34
C GLU A 28 2.66 -2.24 4.36
N ALA A 29 2.18 -2.55 3.15
CA ALA A 29 1.88 -1.56 2.12
C ALA A 29 0.83 -0.55 2.58
N LEU A 30 -0.30 -1.04 3.12
CA LEU A 30 -1.44 -0.21 3.54
C LEU A 30 -1.20 0.51 4.87
N GLY A 31 -0.26 0.04 5.69
CA GLY A 31 0.19 0.69 6.93
C GLY A 31 -0.98 1.00 7.88
N PRO A 32 -1.13 2.25 8.36
CA PRO A 32 -2.20 2.62 9.29
C PRO A 32 -3.62 2.36 8.78
N HIS A 33 -3.81 2.22 7.46
CA HIS A 33 -5.11 1.95 6.86
C HIS A 33 -5.41 0.45 6.71
N ALA A 34 -4.47 -0.44 7.04
CA ALA A 34 -4.60 -1.87 6.80
C ALA A 34 -5.86 -2.47 7.44
N GLU A 35 -6.16 -2.13 8.70
CA GLU A 35 -7.29 -2.68 9.46
C GLU A 35 -8.65 -2.53 8.76
N SER A 36 -8.84 -1.46 7.98
CA SER A 36 -10.11 -1.21 7.29
C SER A 36 -10.11 -1.64 5.82
N LEU A 37 -8.98 -2.10 5.29
CA LEU A 37 -8.76 -2.37 3.87
C LEU A 37 -8.31 -3.81 3.58
N VAL A 38 -8.00 -4.60 4.60
CA VAL A 38 -7.73 -6.03 4.44
C VAL A 38 -8.94 -6.89 4.78
N VAL A 39 -9.09 -8.01 4.09
CA VAL A 39 -10.11 -9.04 4.35
C VAL A 39 -9.47 -10.41 4.50
N PRO A 40 -10.08 -11.36 5.23
CA PRO A 40 -9.54 -12.71 5.35
C PRO A 40 -9.30 -13.38 3.99
N VAL A 41 -8.25 -14.19 3.91
CA VAL A 41 -7.96 -14.99 2.70
C VAL A 41 -9.08 -16.00 2.49
N GLY A 42 -9.62 -16.04 1.27
CA GLY A 42 -10.62 -17.04 0.89
C GLY A 42 -12.02 -16.78 1.46
N ASP A 43 -12.33 -15.53 1.84
CA ASP A 43 -13.65 -15.12 2.32
C ASP A 43 -14.34 -14.15 1.34
N PRO A 44 -15.17 -14.66 0.40
CA PRO A 44 -15.91 -13.83 -0.53
C PRO A 44 -16.96 -12.93 0.12
N ALA A 45 -17.50 -13.33 1.28
CA ALA A 45 -18.49 -12.53 1.99
C ALA A 45 -17.83 -11.29 2.59
N ALA A 46 -16.68 -11.46 3.24
CA ALA A 46 -15.89 -10.33 3.74
C ALA A 46 -15.43 -9.39 2.62
N LEU A 47 -15.02 -9.93 1.47
CA LEU A 47 -14.66 -9.11 0.30
C LEU A 47 -15.85 -8.29 -0.21
N ARG A 48 -17.03 -8.90 -0.35
CA ARG A 48 -18.26 -8.20 -0.74
C ARG A 48 -18.58 -7.07 0.23
N ASP A 49 -18.57 -7.35 1.53
CA ASP A 49 -18.93 -6.37 2.55
C ASP A 49 -17.91 -5.21 2.60
N ALA A 50 -16.64 -5.49 2.31
CA ALA A 50 -15.61 -4.45 2.16
C ALA A 50 -15.84 -3.58 0.91
N ILE A 51 -16.23 -4.18 -0.21
CA ILE A 51 -16.59 -3.44 -1.43
C ILE A 51 -17.80 -2.55 -1.18
N ASP A 52 -18.86 -3.08 -0.56
CA ASP A 52 -20.07 -2.33 -0.24
C ASP A 52 -19.77 -1.16 0.70
N ARG A 53 -18.96 -1.38 1.74
CA ARG A 53 -18.49 -0.32 2.64
C ARG A 53 -17.77 0.78 1.86
N LEU A 54 -16.86 0.41 0.97
CA LEU A 54 -16.04 1.36 0.21
C LEU A 54 -16.87 2.15 -0.82
N LEU A 55 -17.84 1.50 -1.46
CA LEU A 55 -18.80 2.14 -2.37
C LEU A 55 -19.79 3.04 -1.62
N GLY A 56 -20.14 2.70 -0.38
CA GLY A 56 -21.02 3.47 0.50
C GLY A 56 -20.41 4.72 1.12
N LEU A 57 -19.08 4.88 1.06
CA LEU A 57 -18.41 6.11 1.53
C LEU A 57 -18.85 7.33 0.73
N ALA A 58 -18.93 8.48 1.39
CA ALA A 58 -19.12 9.74 0.69
C ALA A 58 -17.95 9.97 -0.29
N THR A 59 -18.23 10.64 -1.41
CA THR A 59 -17.21 10.91 -2.44
C THR A 59 -15.98 11.63 -1.88
N SER A 60 -16.16 12.53 -0.90
CA SER A 60 -15.07 13.20 -0.20
C SER A 60 -14.22 12.25 0.63
N GLU A 61 -14.83 11.32 1.38
CA GLU A 61 -14.14 10.33 2.19
C GLU A 61 -13.35 9.36 1.32
N ARG A 62 -13.95 8.85 0.23
CA ARG A 62 -13.25 7.97 -0.72
C ARG A 62 -12.06 8.67 -1.37
N ARG A 63 -12.17 9.96 -1.70
CA ARG A 63 -11.06 10.78 -2.23
C ARG A 63 -9.97 11.00 -1.19
N ALA A 64 -10.33 11.31 0.05
CA ALA A 64 -9.36 11.48 1.13
C ALA A 64 -8.58 10.18 1.40
N LEU A 65 -9.26 9.03 1.38
CA LEU A 65 -8.62 7.72 1.50
C LEU A 65 -7.65 7.46 0.34
N ALA A 66 -8.09 7.68 -0.89
CA ALA A 66 -7.26 7.51 -2.09
C ALA A 66 -6.00 8.40 -2.06
N GLU A 67 -6.14 9.67 -1.64
CA GLU A 67 -5.02 10.59 -1.52
C GLU A 67 -4.03 10.16 -0.43
N ALA A 68 -4.53 9.72 0.74
CA ALA A 68 -3.68 9.22 1.81
C ALA A 68 -2.87 7.98 1.37
N LEU A 69 -3.50 7.06 0.63
CA LEU A 69 -2.82 5.90 0.06
C LEU A 69 -1.76 6.30 -0.96
N ARG A 70 -2.07 7.26 -1.85
CA ARG A 70 -1.12 7.80 -2.82
C ARG A 70 0.08 8.45 -2.15
N GLN A 71 -0.16 9.31 -1.16
CA GLN A 71 0.89 10.00 -0.42
C GLN A 71 1.83 8.98 0.23
N ARG A 72 1.28 7.97 0.90
CA ARG A 72 2.08 6.87 1.47
C ARG A 72 2.91 6.13 0.41
N ALA A 73 2.32 5.79 -0.74
CA ALA A 73 3.03 5.12 -1.82
C ALA A 73 4.25 5.91 -2.30
N VAL A 74 4.09 7.22 -2.47
CA VAL A 74 5.17 8.13 -2.91
C VAL A 74 6.22 8.34 -1.81
N GLU A 75 5.82 8.46 -0.55
CA GLU A 75 6.75 8.76 0.54
C GLU A 75 7.59 7.54 0.97
N GLU A 76 7.00 6.36 0.96
CA GLU A 76 7.61 5.15 1.54
C GLU A 76 8.14 4.18 0.49
N PHE A 77 7.53 4.15 -0.70
CA PHE A 77 7.75 3.11 -1.70
C PHE A 77 8.14 3.65 -3.08
N ASP A 78 8.48 4.94 -3.18
CA ASP A 78 9.00 5.51 -4.41
C ASP A 78 10.34 4.89 -4.80
N PHE A 79 10.40 4.36 -6.02
CA PHE A 79 11.55 3.64 -6.54
C PHE A 79 12.81 4.51 -6.60
N ARG A 80 12.67 5.79 -6.95
CA ARG A 80 13.82 6.71 -7.03
C ARG A 80 14.43 6.92 -5.65
N THR A 81 13.60 7.23 -4.67
CA THR A 81 14.00 7.37 -3.27
C THR A 81 14.70 6.11 -2.76
N TRP A 82 14.17 4.94 -3.09
CA TRP A 82 14.77 3.66 -2.71
C TRP A 82 16.15 3.45 -3.35
N MET A 83 16.27 3.73 -4.65
CA MET A 83 17.54 3.63 -5.39
C MET A 83 18.61 4.58 -4.84
N GLU A 84 18.27 5.83 -4.56
CA GLU A 84 19.19 6.82 -3.97
C GLU A 84 19.74 6.34 -2.61
N ARG A 85 18.88 5.78 -1.75
CA ARG A 85 19.30 5.19 -0.47
C ARG A 85 20.22 3.99 -0.65
N MET A 86 19.90 3.11 -1.60
CA MET A 86 20.67 1.91 -1.88
C MET A 86 22.07 2.26 -2.44
N GLU A 87 22.16 3.19 -3.38
CA GLU A 87 23.42 3.69 -3.91
C GLU A 87 24.29 4.31 -2.80
N GLY A 88 23.69 5.13 -1.93
CA GLY A 88 24.38 5.72 -0.78
C GLY A 88 25.00 4.65 0.13
N LEU A 89 24.29 3.56 0.39
CA LEU A 89 24.82 2.43 1.17
C LEU A 89 26.00 1.74 0.46
N TYR A 90 25.90 1.49 -0.84
CA TYR A 90 27.01 0.89 -1.60
C TYR A 90 28.27 1.76 -1.56
N PHE A 91 28.13 3.08 -1.73
CA PHE A 91 29.26 4.00 -1.64
C PHE A 91 29.84 4.07 -0.23
N ALA A 92 29.00 4.04 0.81
CA ALA A 92 29.45 4.07 2.20
C ALA A 92 30.28 2.82 2.56
N VAL A 93 29.82 1.62 2.17
CA VAL A 93 30.56 0.37 2.41
C VAL A 93 31.89 0.37 1.64
N ARG A 94 31.90 0.84 0.38
CA ARG A 94 33.13 0.95 -0.41
C ARG A 94 34.14 1.91 0.22
N ALA A 95 33.69 3.02 0.80
CA ALA A 95 34.58 4.00 1.43
C ALA A 95 35.13 3.55 2.79
N ALA A 96 34.49 2.56 3.43
CA ALA A 96 34.91 1.98 4.70
C ALA A 96 35.85 0.76 4.56
N ALA A 97 36.13 0.33 3.33
CA ALA A 97 37.04 -0.76 2.98
C ALA A 97 38.38 -0.21 2.46
#